data_AF-A0A2N3C8U7-F1
#
_entry.id   AF-A0A2N3C8U7-F1
#
_cell.length_a   1.000
_cell.length_b   1.000
_cell.length_c   1.000
_cell.angle_alpha   90.00
_cell.angle_beta   90.00
_cell.angle_gamma   90.00
#
_symmetry.space_group_name_H-M   'P 1'
#
loop_
_entity.id
_entity.type
_entity.pdbx_description
1 polymer ?
#
loop_
_entity_poly.entity_id
_entity_poly.type
_entity_poly.pdbx_seq_one_letter_code
_entity_poly.pdbx_strand_id
1 'polypeptide(L)'
;ETESPLFVAPPGRWDRRARLRVRLGGGALAAAERLAVLSGANVAAIGDGSSDRWEVFQFADAALVGENLWELSMLLRGQAGSDALMPPDWPAGSRFVLIDRSLEQIALPLSARNLAREYRIGPAERPHDDPVFVGVTQAFAGVGLRPLSPVHLRLAGVPGGDLDLTWVRRTRIDGDSWESVEVPLGEEREAYLVRVIKDGAIRREAEVAAPGFTYSAAMQAADGVVAPFDLAVAQVSQAFGPGLFARRAAG
;
A
#
# COMPACT_ATOMS: atom_id res chain seq x y z
N GLU A 1 -17.32 -7.50 -8.03
CA GLU A 1 -17.12 -6.11 -7.57
C GLU A 1 -17.78 -5.89 -6.23
N THR A 2 -17.44 -4.82 -5.53
CA THR A 2 -18.06 -4.48 -4.24
C THR A 2 -19.47 -3.91 -4.43
N GLU A 3 -20.40 -4.21 -3.52
CA GLU A 3 -21.75 -3.63 -3.48
C GLU A 3 -21.96 -2.69 -2.30
N SER A 4 -20.99 -2.64 -1.39
CA SER A 4 -20.97 -1.72 -0.26
C SER A 4 -19.61 -1.03 -0.20
N PRO A 5 -19.53 0.17 0.39
CA PRO A 5 -18.24 0.79 0.65
C PRO A 5 -17.45 0.01 1.70
N LEU A 6 -16.12 0.10 1.62
CA LEU A 6 -15.18 -0.35 2.65
C LEU A 6 -14.37 0.85 3.15
N PHE A 7 -14.72 1.36 4.33
CA PHE A 7 -14.04 2.50 4.93
C PHE A 7 -12.63 2.16 5.41
N VAL A 8 -11.79 3.18 5.54
CA VAL A 8 -10.45 3.08 6.13
C VAL A 8 -10.50 2.42 7.52
N ALA A 9 -9.53 1.57 7.82
CA ALA A 9 -9.36 1.00 9.15
C ALA A 9 -7.87 0.94 9.54
N PRO A 10 -7.55 0.94 10.85
CA PRO A 10 -6.17 0.80 11.30
C PRO A 10 -5.55 -0.53 10.84
N PRO A 11 -4.32 -0.52 10.29
CA PRO A 11 -3.60 -1.74 9.95
C PRO A 11 -3.15 -2.50 11.22
N GLY A 12 -2.80 -3.78 11.06
CA GLY A 12 -2.26 -4.61 12.13
C GLY A 12 -3.26 -4.99 13.22
N ARG A 13 -4.56 -4.78 13.00
CA ARG A 13 -5.65 -5.15 13.91
C ARG A 13 -6.81 -5.73 13.13
N TRP A 14 -7.59 -6.58 13.79
CA TRP A 14 -8.85 -7.06 13.26
C TRP A 14 -9.86 -5.90 13.17
N ASP A 15 -10.31 -5.59 11.97
CA ASP A 15 -11.47 -4.77 11.73
C ASP A 15 -12.73 -5.63 11.92
N ARG A 16 -13.32 -5.49 13.11
CA ARG A 16 -14.53 -6.21 13.52
C ARG A 16 -15.82 -5.50 13.07
N ARG A 17 -15.72 -4.23 12.66
CA ARG A 17 -16.86 -3.37 12.32
C ARG A 17 -17.24 -3.53 10.86
N ALA A 18 -16.27 -3.62 9.96
CA ALA A 18 -16.55 -3.68 8.53
C ALA A 18 -17.42 -4.88 8.16
N ARG A 19 -18.35 -4.63 7.24
CA ARG A 19 -19.12 -5.65 6.51
C ARG A 19 -19.01 -5.25 5.04
N LEU A 20 -18.26 -6.04 4.29
CA LEU A 20 -18.03 -5.79 2.87
C LEU A 20 -18.87 -6.74 2.05
N ARG A 21 -19.77 -6.21 1.24
CA ARG A 21 -20.53 -7.01 0.27
C ARG A 21 -19.79 -7.04 -1.05
N VAL A 22 -19.58 -8.23 -1.58
CA VAL A 22 -18.95 -8.48 -2.88
C VAL A 22 -19.80 -9.42 -3.71
N ARG A 23 -20.03 -9.03 -4.97
CA ARG A 23 -20.61 -9.92 -5.97
C ARG A 23 -19.51 -10.54 -6.81
N LEU A 24 -19.50 -11.86 -6.90
CA LEU A 24 -18.54 -12.60 -7.73
C LEU A 24 -19.10 -12.87 -9.12
N GLY A 25 -18.22 -12.85 -10.13
CA GLY A 25 -18.55 -13.33 -11.48
C GLY A 25 -18.59 -14.86 -11.58
N GLY A 26 -17.99 -15.55 -10.60
CA GLY A 26 -17.94 -17.01 -10.50
C GLY A 26 -17.12 -17.43 -9.28
N GLY A 27 -17.17 -18.72 -8.94
CA GLY A 27 -16.50 -19.29 -7.76
C GLY A 27 -17.28 -19.07 -6.45
N ALA A 28 -16.62 -19.40 -5.34
CA ALA A 28 -17.18 -19.28 -4.00
C ALA A 28 -16.11 -18.79 -3.03
N LEU A 29 -16.55 -18.19 -1.91
CA LEU A 29 -15.69 -17.79 -0.81
C LEU A 29 -15.92 -18.74 0.36
N ALA A 30 -14.90 -18.91 1.20
CA ALA A 30 -14.99 -19.73 2.40
C ALA A 30 -14.51 -18.94 3.61
N ALA A 31 -15.17 -19.16 4.74
CA ALA A 31 -14.64 -18.70 6.03
C ALA A 31 -13.37 -19.49 6.37
N ALA A 32 -12.49 -18.87 7.15
CA ALA A 32 -11.28 -19.49 7.67
C ALA A 32 -11.09 -19.14 9.14
N GLU A 33 -10.56 -20.09 9.89
CA GLU A 33 -10.15 -19.85 11.28
C GLU A 33 -9.18 -18.68 11.35
N ARG A 34 -9.32 -17.83 12.39
CA ARG A 34 -8.48 -16.62 12.53
C ARG A 34 -6.99 -16.92 12.49
N LEU A 35 -6.56 -18.05 13.03
CA LEU A 35 -5.16 -18.46 13.00
C LEU A 35 -4.72 -18.81 11.56
N ALA A 36 -5.57 -19.46 10.78
CA ALA A 36 -5.27 -19.74 9.37
C ALA A 36 -5.15 -18.45 8.56
N VAL A 37 -6.01 -17.45 8.85
CA VAL A 37 -5.90 -16.12 8.25
C VAL A 37 -4.58 -15.45 8.64
N LEU A 38 -4.18 -15.48 9.91
CA LEU A 38 -2.87 -14.96 10.34
C LEU A 38 -1.69 -15.70 9.68
N SER A 39 -1.90 -16.95 9.23
CA SER A 39 -0.95 -17.74 8.45
C SER A 39 -1.10 -17.57 6.92
N GLY A 40 -1.88 -16.60 6.44
CA GLY A 40 -2.00 -16.25 5.02
C GLY A 40 -3.23 -16.80 4.30
N ALA A 41 -4.25 -17.32 4.98
CA ALA A 41 -5.52 -17.70 4.34
C ALA A 41 -6.36 -16.48 3.94
N ASN A 42 -7.27 -16.66 2.98
CA ASN A 42 -8.28 -15.68 2.57
C ASN A 42 -7.72 -14.30 2.20
N VAL A 43 -6.63 -14.28 1.43
CA VAL A 43 -6.07 -13.04 0.88
C VAL A 43 -6.92 -12.55 -0.29
N ALA A 44 -7.21 -11.26 -0.31
CA ALA A 44 -7.92 -10.60 -1.39
C ALA A 44 -7.32 -9.22 -1.66
N ALA A 45 -7.58 -8.69 -2.86
CA ALA A 45 -7.26 -7.34 -3.26
C ALA A 45 -8.54 -6.55 -3.51
N ILE A 46 -8.55 -5.28 -3.10
CA ILE A 46 -9.57 -4.29 -3.46
C ILE A 46 -8.91 -3.08 -4.11
N GLY A 47 -9.51 -2.56 -5.18
CA GLY A 47 -8.94 -1.45 -5.94
C GLY A 47 -9.93 -0.79 -6.87
N ASP A 48 -9.52 0.33 -7.46
CA ASP A 48 -10.34 1.11 -8.40
C ASP A 48 -10.21 0.63 -9.85
N GLY A 49 -9.41 -0.41 -10.09
CA GLY A 49 -9.11 -0.95 -11.42
C GLY A 49 -7.89 -0.33 -12.11
N SER A 50 -7.23 0.66 -11.49
CA SER A 50 -5.92 1.13 -11.94
C SER A 50 -4.83 0.09 -11.67
N SER A 51 -3.64 0.27 -12.25
CA SER A 51 -2.54 -0.70 -12.12
C SER A 51 -1.80 -0.65 -10.77
N ASP A 52 -1.97 0.40 -9.97
CA ASP A 52 -1.10 0.71 -8.82
C ASP A 52 -1.83 1.10 -7.53
N ARG A 53 -3.16 1.26 -7.56
CA ARG A 53 -3.99 1.46 -6.35
C ARG A 53 -4.78 0.21 -5.99
N TRP A 54 -4.11 -0.64 -5.21
CA TRP A 54 -4.70 -1.84 -4.63
C TRP A 54 -4.38 -1.92 -3.16
N GLU A 55 -5.39 -2.20 -2.35
CA GLU A 55 -5.22 -2.65 -0.99
C GLU A 55 -5.30 -4.18 -0.95
N VAL A 56 -4.30 -4.82 -0.36
CA VAL A 56 -4.35 -6.24 0.00
C VAL A 56 -4.94 -6.35 1.40
N PHE A 57 -5.93 -7.22 1.56
CA PHE A 57 -6.57 -7.47 2.84
C PHE A 57 -6.90 -8.95 2.98
N GLN A 58 -7.28 -9.36 4.18
CA GLN A 58 -7.76 -10.71 4.45
C GLN A 58 -9.08 -10.68 5.21
N PHE A 59 -9.83 -11.77 5.18
CA PHE A 59 -11.11 -11.92 5.88
C PHE A 59 -11.22 -13.28 6.57
N ALA A 60 -11.78 -13.33 7.78
CA ALA A 60 -12.06 -14.60 8.46
C ALA A 60 -13.46 -15.13 8.11
N ASP A 61 -14.45 -14.25 8.03
CA ASP A 61 -15.84 -14.64 7.81
C ASP A 61 -16.28 -14.36 6.38
N ALA A 62 -17.00 -15.32 5.78
CA ALA A 62 -17.66 -15.17 4.50
C ALA A 62 -19.03 -15.86 4.54
N ALA A 63 -20.09 -15.09 4.30
CA ALA A 63 -21.47 -15.58 4.27
C ALA A 63 -22.10 -15.30 2.90
N LEU A 64 -22.70 -16.32 2.28
CA LEU A 64 -23.50 -16.13 1.07
C LEU A 64 -24.86 -15.53 1.47
N VAL A 65 -25.11 -14.29 1.07
CA VAL A 65 -26.31 -13.51 1.45
C VAL A 65 -27.25 -13.24 0.27
N GLY A 66 -26.91 -13.75 -0.91
CA GLY A 66 -27.72 -13.69 -2.12
C GLY A 66 -27.03 -14.43 -3.27
N GLU A 67 -27.63 -14.40 -4.46
CA GLU A 67 -27.04 -15.04 -5.64
C GLU A 67 -25.66 -14.45 -5.95
N ASN A 68 -24.59 -15.25 -5.81
CA ASN A 68 -23.19 -14.82 -5.96
C ASN A 68 -22.80 -13.59 -5.12
N LEU A 69 -23.58 -13.24 -4.10
CA LEU A 69 -23.37 -12.09 -3.23
C LEU A 69 -22.91 -12.57 -1.86
N TRP A 70 -21.70 -12.16 -1.49
CA TRP A 70 -21.06 -12.55 -0.24
C TRP A 70 -20.88 -11.36 0.67
N GLU A 71 -21.12 -11.55 1.96
CA GLU A 71 -20.76 -10.59 3.01
C GLU A 71 -19.49 -11.09 3.72
N LEU A 72 -18.45 -10.25 3.68
CA LEU A 72 -17.15 -10.50 4.30
C LEU A 72 -17.04 -9.68 5.59
N SER A 73 -16.49 -10.29 6.63
CA SER A 73 -16.25 -9.61 7.90
C SER A 73 -15.02 -10.15 8.62
N MET A 74 -14.68 -9.52 9.75
CA MET A 74 -13.45 -9.81 10.50
C MET A 74 -12.23 -9.67 9.59
N LEU A 75 -11.93 -8.43 9.20
CA LEU A 75 -10.94 -8.15 8.18
C LEU A 75 -9.56 -7.83 8.79
N LEU A 76 -8.48 -8.18 8.08
CA LEU A 76 -7.14 -7.63 8.30
C LEU A 76 -6.80 -6.72 7.12
N ARG A 77 -6.60 -5.44 7.40
CA ARG A 77 -6.46 -4.38 6.39
C ARG A 77 -5.01 -4.05 6.09
N GLY A 78 -4.74 -3.48 4.91
CA GLY A 78 -3.42 -2.93 4.56
C GLY A 78 -2.27 -3.94 4.58
N GLN A 79 -2.51 -5.20 4.22
CA GLN A 79 -1.48 -6.24 4.21
C GLN A 79 -0.39 -5.98 3.15
N ALA A 80 0.77 -6.61 3.33
CA ALA A 80 1.90 -6.49 2.41
C ALA A 80 2.31 -5.03 2.08
N GLY A 81 2.13 -4.10 3.03
CA GLY A 81 2.51 -2.70 2.85
C GLY A 81 1.50 -1.82 2.11
N SER A 82 0.32 -2.34 1.80
CA SER A 82 -0.72 -1.55 1.14
C SER A 82 -1.47 -0.63 2.11
N ASP A 83 -1.11 -0.60 3.39
CA ASP A 83 -1.73 0.23 4.42
C ASP A 83 -1.70 1.73 4.06
N ALA A 84 -0.59 2.22 3.50
CA ALA A 84 -0.47 3.61 3.07
C ALA A 84 -1.13 3.92 1.71
N LEU A 85 -1.73 2.93 1.04
CA LEU A 85 -2.57 3.11 -0.15
C LEU A 85 -4.06 3.18 0.17
N MET A 86 -4.46 2.91 1.42
CA MET A 86 -5.86 2.83 1.81
C MET A 86 -6.52 4.23 1.71
N PRO A 87 -7.50 4.43 0.82
CA PRO A 87 -8.26 5.67 0.76
C PRO A 87 -9.20 5.79 1.98
N PRO A 88 -9.82 6.96 2.19
CA PRO A 88 -10.87 7.12 3.20
C PRO A 88 -11.99 6.06 3.07
N ASP A 89 -12.32 5.68 1.84
CA ASP A 89 -13.19 4.57 1.51
C ASP A 89 -12.87 4.00 0.13
N TRP A 90 -13.06 2.68 0.00
CA TRP A 90 -13.28 2.04 -1.28
C TRP A 90 -14.78 2.02 -1.55
N PRO A 91 -15.30 2.76 -2.54
CA PRO A 91 -16.74 2.83 -2.77
C PRO A 91 -17.30 1.51 -3.31
N ALA A 92 -18.64 1.38 -3.30
CA ALA A 92 -19.31 0.33 -4.08
C ALA A 92 -18.91 0.44 -5.57
N GLY A 93 -18.78 -0.70 -6.25
CA GLY A 93 -18.26 -0.80 -7.61
C GLY A 93 -16.73 -0.97 -7.69
N SER A 94 -16.02 -0.93 -6.56
CA SER A 94 -14.59 -1.26 -6.51
C SER A 94 -14.34 -2.70 -6.95
N ARG A 95 -13.20 -2.95 -7.59
CA ARG A 95 -12.78 -4.29 -7.98
C ARG A 95 -12.42 -5.09 -6.74
N PHE A 96 -12.88 -6.34 -6.70
CA PHE A 96 -12.52 -7.31 -5.67
C PHE A 96 -11.91 -8.51 -6.40
N VAL A 97 -10.75 -8.96 -5.93
CA VAL A 97 -10.03 -10.11 -6.48
C VAL A 97 -9.65 -11.01 -5.31
N LEU A 98 -10.12 -12.26 -5.33
CA LEU A 98 -9.59 -13.27 -4.42
C LEU A 98 -8.18 -13.65 -4.90
N ILE A 99 -7.21 -13.63 -4.00
CA ILE A 99 -5.84 -14.04 -4.28
C ILE A 99 -5.65 -15.45 -3.75
N ASP A 100 -5.39 -16.38 -4.66
CA ASP A 100 -5.04 -17.76 -4.35
C ASP A 100 -3.79 -18.19 -5.12
N ARG A 101 -3.49 -19.49 -5.07
CA ARG A 101 -2.30 -20.07 -5.72
C ARG A 101 -2.37 -20.10 -7.25
N SER A 102 -3.52 -19.82 -7.85
CA SER A 102 -3.65 -19.71 -9.31
C SER A 102 -3.14 -18.36 -9.84
N LEU A 103 -2.99 -17.36 -8.97
CA LEU A 103 -2.42 -16.08 -9.35
C LEU A 103 -0.90 -16.20 -9.50
N GLU A 104 -0.44 -16.19 -10.74
CA GLU A 104 0.99 -16.19 -11.06
C GLU A 104 1.50 -14.80 -11.44
N GLN A 105 2.72 -14.49 -11.02
CA GLN A 105 3.38 -13.26 -11.41
C GLN A 105 3.97 -13.38 -12.81
N ILE A 106 3.63 -12.43 -13.69
CA ILE A 106 4.29 -12.30 -15.00
C ILE A 106 5.75 -11.91 -14.76
N ALA A 107 6.68 -12.79 -15.13
CA ALA A 107 8.12 -12.57 -14.98
C ALA A 107 8.60 -11.51 -15.98
N LEU A 108 8.81 -10.27 -15.50
CA LEU A 108 9.32 -9.15 -16.28
C LEU A 108 10.63 -8.62 -15.69
N PRO A 109 11.61 -8.22 -16.52
CA PRO A 109 12.84 -7.61 -16.04
C PRO A 109 12.57 -6.21 -15.46
N LEU A 110 13.46 -5.72 -14.58
CA LEU A 110 13.35 -4.37 -14.00
C LEU A 110 13.31 -3.25 -15.06
N SER A 111 13.93 -3.48 -16.22
CA SER A 111 13.91 -2.56 -17.36
C SER A 111 12.54 -2.44 -18.04
N ALA A 112 11.60 -3.36 -17.78
CA ALA A 112 10.25 -3.32 -18.34
C ALA A 112 9.30 -2.38 -17.57
N ARG A 113 9.71 -1.82 -16.43
CA ARG A 113 8.86 -0.95 -15.62
C ARG A 113 8.55 0.36 -16.34
N ASN A 114 7.33 0.85 -16.15
CA ASN A 114 6.79 2.04 -16.80
C ASN A 114 6.80 1.98 -18.35
N LEU A 115 7.15 0.85 -18.96
CA LEU A 115 7.03 0.64 -20.40
C LEU A 115 5.64 0.07 -20.71
N ALA A 116 4.90 0.76 -21.58
CA ALA A 116 3.62 0.28 -22.06
C ALA A 116 3.80 -1.01 -22.87
N ARG A 117 2.95 -2.00 -22.59
CA ARG A 117 2.90 -3.27 -23.31
C ARG A 117 1.45 -3.58 -23.65
N GLU A 118 1.26 -4.28 -24.77
CA GLU A 118 -0.03 -4.84 -25.13
C GLU A 118 -0.20 -6.21 -24.49
N TYR A 119 -1.27 -6.37 -23.74
CA TYR A 119 -1.69 -7.61 -23.11
C TYR A 119 -2.94 -8.12 -23.81
N ARG A 120 -3.02 -9.43 -23.98
CA ARG A 120 -4.20 -10.14 -24.46
C ARG A 120 -4.68 -11.05 -23.36
N ILE A 121 -5.91 -10.85 -22.92
CA ILE A 121 -6.52 -11.54 -21.79
C ILE A 121 -7.69 -12.35 -22.32
N GLY A 122 -7.61 -13.67 -22.18
CA GLY A 122 -8.64 -14.60 -22.66
C GLY A 122 -8.39 -16.02 -22.16
N PRO A 123 -9.29 -16.96 -22.48
CA PRO A 123 -9.16 -18.36 -22.09
C PRO A 123 -7.92 -19.01 -22.72
N ALA A 124 -7.15 -19.76 -21.93
CA ALA A 124 -5.94 -20.44 -22.40
C ALA A 124 -6.19 -21.47 -23.53
N GLU A 125 -7.42 -22.00 -23.62
CA GLU A 125 -7.83 -23.00 -24.61
C GLU A 125 -8.10 -22.40 -26.01
N ARG A 126 -8.05 -21.07 -26.16
CA ARG A 126 -8.37 -20.36 -27.40
C ARG A 126 -7.12 -19.71 -27.99
N PRO A 127 -7.03 -19.59 -29.34
CA PRO A 127 -5.92 -18.87 -29.95
C PRO A 127 -6.02 -17.37 -29.63
N HIS A 128 -4.87 -16.70 -29.57
CA HIS A 128 -4.75 -15.31 -29.09
C HIS A 128 -5.44 -14.26 -29.97
N ASP A 129 -5.79 -14.61 -31.21
CA ASP A 129 -6.53 -13.81 -32.18
C ASP A 129 -8.05 -14.06 -32.13
N ASP A 130 -8.52 -14.98 -31.27
CA ASP A 130 -9.94 -15.20 -31.05
C ASP A 130 -10.61 -13.91 -30.50
N PRO A 131 -11.75 -13.47 -31.04
CA PRO A 131 -12.46 -12.26 -30.60
C PRO A 131 -12.83 -12.23 -29.11
N VAL A 132 -12.81 -13.37 -28.41
CA VAL A 132 -13.01 -13.44 -26.96
C VAL A 132 -11.88 -12.77 -26.16
N PHE A 133 -10.69 -12.61 -26.75
CA PHE A 133 -9.56 -11.97 -26.09
C PHE A 133 -9.75 -10.45 -26.00
N VAL A 134 -9.62 -9.93 -24.79
CA VAL A 134 -9.59 -8.49 -24.54
C VAL A 134 -8.15 -7.99 -24.64
N GLY A 135 -7.94 -6.97 -25.46
CA GLY A 135 -6.67 -6.25 -25.55
C GLY A 135 -6.60 -5.11 -24.55
N VAL A 136 -5.49 -4.99 -23.83
CA VAL A 136 -5.22 -3.87 -22.92
C VAL A 136 -3.79 -3.40 -23.11
N THR A 137 -3.58 -2.10 -23.29
CA THR A 137 -2.25 -1.50 -23.26
C THR A 137 -2.01 -0.91 -21.88
N GLN A 138 -1.02 -1.43 -21.16
CA GLN A 138 -0.73 -1.01 -19.79
C GLN A 138 0.78 -0.90 -19.52
N ALA A 139 1.15 0.09 -18.72
CA ALA A 139 2.48 0.21 -18.13
C ALA A 139 2.37 -0.05 -16.63
N PHE A 140 3.29 -0.84 -16.07
CA PHE A 140 3.33 -1.14 -14.63
C PHE A 140 4.57 -0.55 -14.00
N ALA A 141 4.40 0.20 -12.90
CA ALA A 141 5.52 0.78 -12.15
C ALA A 141 6.33 -0.27 -11.36
N GLY A 142 5.80 -1.48 -11.20
CA GLY A 142 6.41 -2.53 -10.38
C GLY A 142 6.27 -2.23 -8.88
N VAL A 143 5.05 -1.91 -8.42
CA VAL A 143 4.76 -1.48 -7.04
C VAL A 143 5.17 -2.47 -5.96
N GLY A 144 5.35 -3.76 -6.27
CA GLY A 144 5.91 -4.74 -5.34
C GLY A 144 7.39 -4.50 -4.98
N LEU A 145 8.10 -3.66 -5.74
CA LEU A 145 9.47 -3.21 -5.44
C LEU A 145 9.49 -1.94 -4.58
N ARG A 146 8.34 -1.30 -4.37
CA ARG A 146 8.26 -0.03 -3.66
C ARG A 146 8.54 -0.24 -2.16
N PRO A 147 9.46 0.54 -1.55
CA PRO A 147 9.68 0.48 -0.11
C PRO A 147 8.41 0.75 0.69
N LEU A 148 8.30 0.10 1.85
CA LEU A 148 7.24 0.33 2.81
C LEU A 148 7.33 1.75 3.38
N SER A 149 6.20 2.37 3.68
CA SER A 149 6.21 3.69 4.34
C SER A 149 6.78 3.59 5.74
N PRO A 150 7.68 4.50 6.17
CA PRO A 150 8.11 4.57 7.57
C PRO A 150 6.95 4.67 8.55
N VAL A 151 7.16 4.25 9.80
CA VAL A 151 6.12 4.30 10.85
C VAL A 151 6.60 5.04 12.09
N HIS A 152 5.67 5.28 13.02
CA HIS A 152 5.94 5.93 14.30
C HIS A 152 6.64 7.29 14.17
N LEU A 153 6.19 8.11 13.21
CA LEU A 153 6.68 9.48 13.05
C LEU A 153 6.45 10.26 14.34
N ARG A 154 7.53 10.80 14.90
CA ARG A 154 7.52 11.65 16.09
C ARG A 154 8.12 13.00 15.72
N LEU A 155 7.43 14.06 16.09
CA LEU A 155 7.89 15.43 15.94
C LEU A 155 8.12 16.00 17.33
N ALA A 156 9.34 16.43 17.62
CA ALA A 156 9.73 17.12 18.84
C ALA A 156 10.21 18.54 18.51
N GLY A 157 10.19 19.43 19.50
CA GLY A 157 10.57 20.84 19.34
C GLY A 157 9.42 21.79 19.65
N VAL A 158 9.66 23.08 19.42
CA VAL A 158 8.70 24.16 19.69
C VAL A 158 8.45 24.98 18.42
N PRO A 159 7.23 25.49 18.18
CA PRO A 159 6.96 26.39 17.06
C PRO A 159 7.91 27.60 17.07
N GLY A 160 8.56 27.87 15.94
CA GLY A 160 9.56 28.94 15.81
C GLY A 160 10.99 28.56 16.26
N GLY A 161 11.17 27.37 16.82
CA GLY A 161 12.47 26.74 17.07
C GLY A 161 12.74 25.58 16.11
N ASP A 162 13.80 24.84 16.39
CA ASP A 162 14.12 23.63 15.63
C ASP A 162 13.08 22.54 15.88
N LEU A 163 12.73 21.81 14.81
CA LEU A 163 11.79 20.71 14.86
C LEU A 163 12.49 19.42 14.44
N ASP A 164 12.54 18.45 15.35
CA ASP A 164 13.17 17.16 15.13
C ASP A 164 12.11 16.11 14.76
N LEU A 165 12.16 15.67 13.51
CA LEU A 165 11.34 14.58 12.99
C LEU A 165 12.14 13.28 13.06
N THR A 166 11.59 12.25 13.69
CA THR A 166 12.15 10.90 13.76
C THR A 166 11.12 9.85 13.36
N TRP A 167 11.56 8.69 12.89
CA TRP A 167 10.68 7.59 12.47
C TRP A 167 11.35 6.22 12.67
N VAL A 168 10.59 5.16 12.39
CA VAL A 168 11.07 3.77 12.40
C VAL A 168 10.98 3.20 10.99
N ARG A 169 12.08 2.59 10.53
CA ARG A 169 12.18 1.88 9.24
C ARG A 169 11.30 0.63 9.25
N ARG A 170 10.70 0.30 8.10
CA ARG A 170 10.09 -1.02 7.85
C ARG A 170 10.91 -1.74 6.79
N THR A 171 10.99 -3.06 6.86
CA THR A 171 11.52 -3.87 5.76
C THR A 171 10.42 -4.76 5.18
N ARG A 172 10.55 -5.09 3.90
CA ARG A 172 9.71 -6.06 3.19
C ARG A 172 10.44 -7.37 2.88
N ILE A 173 11.74 -7.41 3.14
CA ILE A 173 12.62 -8.55 2.82
C ILE A 173 13.17 -9.08 4.14
N ASP A 174 12.85 -10.35 4.45
CA ASP A 174 13.35 -11.10 5.61
C ASP A 174 13.17 -10.39 6.96
N GLY A 175 12.06 -9.65 7.12
CA GLY A 175 11.76 -8.88 8.33
C GLY A 175 11.23 -9.68 9.52
N ASP A 176 10.88 -10.94 9.31
CA ASP A 176 10.18 -11.77 10.30
C ASP A 176 11.11 -12.69 11.11
N SER A 177 12.43 -12.58 10.90
CA SER A 177 13.41 -13.40 11.64
C SER A 177 13.55 -12.92 13.09
N TRP A 178 13.36 -13.85 14.03
CA TRP A 178 13.61 -13.64 15.45
C TRP A 178 15.07 -13.86 15.85
N GLU A 179 15.88 -14.42 14.94
CA GLU A 179 17.29 -14.73 15.19
C GLU A 179 18.22 -13.57 14.78
N SER A 180 17.74 -12.65 13.95
CA SER A 180 18.54 -11.52 13.50
C SER A 180 18.76 -10.49 14.61
N VAL A 181 19.98 -9.95 14.70
CA VAL A 181 20.31 -8.85 15.63
C VAL A 181 19.63 -7.55 15.20
N GLU A 182 19.47 -7.36 13.89
CA GLU A 182 18.79 -6.21 13.32
C GLU A 182 17.94 -6.63 12.12
N VAL A 183 16.80 -5.96 11.95
CA VAL A 183 15.91 -6.19 10.81
C VAL A 183 16.66 -5.84 9.52
N PRO A 184 16.74 -6.74 8.50
CA PRO A 184 17.46 -6.47 7.26
C PRO A 184 17.02 -5.18 6.57
N LEU A 185 17.95 -4.49 5.91
CA LEU A 185 17.65 -3.26 5.18
C LEU A 185 16.70 -3.51 4.00
N GLY A 186 16.96 -4.58 3.24
CA GLY A 186 16.19 -4.95 2.05
C GLY A 186 16.43 -4.05 0.83
N GLU A 187 17.28 -3.03 0.94
CA GLU A 187 17.61 -2.05 -0.09
C GLU A 187 19.14 -1.81 -0.13
N GLU A 188 19.69 -1.23 -1.20
CA GLU A 188 21.14 -1.11 -1.39
C GLU A 188 21.82 -0.15 -0.39
N ARG A 189 21.08 0.86 0.07
CA ARG A 189 21.51 1.81 1.10
C ARG A 189 20.30 2.33 1.88
N GLU A 190 20.52 2.72 3.12
CA GLU A 190 19.49 3.41 3.89
C GLU A 190 19.43 4.88 3.44
N ALA A 191 18.27 5.29 2.92
CA ALA A 191 18.01 6.65 2.47
C ALA A 191 16.52 6.96 2.62
N TYR A 192 16.22 8.23 2.94
CA TYR A 192 14.86 8.72 3.09
C TYR A 192 14.69 10.07 2.39
N LEU A 193 13.56 10.23 1.70
CA LEU A 193 13.12 11.50 1.14
C LEU A 193 12.15 12.15 2.11
N VAL A 194 12.53 13.32 2.63
CA VAL A 194 11.73 14.13 3.54
C VAL A 194 11.17 15.33 2.79
N ARG A 195 9.89 15.62 3.00
CA ARG A 195 9.20 16.78 2.43
C ARG A 195 8.55 17.61 3.52
N VAL A 196 8.69 18.93 3.40
CA VAL A 196 7.88 19.91 4.12
C VAL A 196 6.81 20.41 3.15
N ILE A 197 5.54 20.27 3.53
CA ILE A 197 4.39 20.57 2.69
C ILE A 197 3.54 21.63 3.39
N LYS A 198 3.30 22.77 2.71
CA LYS A 198 2.43 23.84 3.19
C LYS A 198 1.40 24.14 2.11
N ASP A 199 0.12 24.15 2.49
CA ASP A 199 -1.00 24.45 1.60
C ASP A 199 -0.99 23.61 0.32
N GLY A 200 -0.61 22.32 0.45
CA GLY A 200 -0.50 21.38 -0.66
C GLY A 200 0.78 21.49 -1.50
N ALA A 201 1.61 22.52 -1.29
CA ALA A 201 2.86 22.71 -2.02
C ALA A 201 4.07 22.18 -1.24
N ILE A 202 4.99 21.49 -1.93
CA ILE A 202 6.29 21.10 -1.37
C ILE A 202 7.14 22.36 -1.26
N ARG A 203 7.49 22.72 -0.02
CA ARG A 203 8.35 23.88 0.31
C ARG A 203 9.81 23.50 0.45
N ARG A 204 10.05 22.28 0.94
CA ARG A 204 11.38 21.68 1.05
C ARG A 204 11.31 20.22 0.72
N GLU A 205 12.36 19.76 0.06
CA GLU A 205 12.66 18.35 -0.15
C GLU A 205 14.12 18.12 0.24
N ALA A 206 14.38 17.08 1.02
CA ALA A 206 15.72 16.73 1.48
C ALA A 206 15.89 15.21 1.55
N GLU A 207 17.07 14.72 1.15
CA GLU A 207 17.45 13.33 1.35
C GLU A 207 18.29 13.20 2.63
N VAL A 208 18.00 12.21 3.46
CA VAL A 208 18.78 11.88 4.66
C VAL A 208 19.14 10.39 4.68
N ALA A 209 20.29 10.05 5.26
CA ALA A 209 20.82 8.69 5.32
C ALA A 209 20.52 7.96 6.65
N ALA A 210 19.71 8.57 7.53
CA ALA A 210 19.35 8.04 8.83
C ALA A 210 17.87 8.38 9.15
N PRO A 211 17.22 7.69 10.08
CA PRO A 211 15.79 7.87 10.36
C PRO A 211 15.47 9.11 11.21
N GLY A 212 16.01 10.26 10.79
CA GLY A 212 15.81 11.55 11.44
C GLY A 212 16.08 12.74 10.52
N PHE A 213 15.36 13.83 10.75
CA PHE A 213 15.53 15.10 10.05
C PHE A 213 15.23 16.27 10.99
N THR A 214 16.17 17.21 11.10
CA THR A 214 15.98 18.45 11.85
C THR A 214 15.58 19.57 10.89
N TYR A 215 14.33 20.02 11.00
CA TYR A 215 13.84 21.21 10.30
C TYR A 215 14.11 22.45 11.14
N SER A 216 15.32 22.99 11.00
CA SER A 216 15.76 24.12 11.82
C SER A 216 14.91 25.38 11.64
N ALA A 217 14.93 26.27 12.62
CA ALA A 217 14.26 27.58 12.53
C ALA A 217 14.74 28.41 11.31
N ALA A 218 16.02 28.30 10.96
CA ALA A 218 16.58 28.96 9.78
C ALA A 218 16.01 28.38 8.47
N MET A 219 15.83 27.06 8.40
CA MET A 219 15.19 26.42 7.25
C MET A 219 13.72 26.83 7.15
N GLN A 220 12.99 26.86 8.26
CA GLN A 220 11.60 27.34 8.32
C GLN A 220 11.45 28.77 7.80
N ALA A 221 12.34 29.67 8.23
CA ALA A 221 12.36 31.05 7.78
C ALA A 221 12.67 31.18 6.27
N ALA A 222 13.66 30.41 5.77
CA ALA A 222 14.00 30.40 4.35
C ALA A 222 12.87 29.88 3.47
N ASP A 223 12.12 28.88 3.95
CA ASP A 223 11.01 28.27 3.23
C ASP A 223 9.71 29.08 3.35
N GLY A 224 9.67 30.09 4.23
CA GLY A 224 8.48 30.88 4.53
C GLY A 224 7.34 30.03 5.11
N VAL A 225 7.69 29.01 5.90
CA VAL A 225 6.72 28.06 6.47
C VAL A 225 6.49 28.36 7.94
N VAL A 226 5.22 28.53 8.29
CA VAL A 226 4.73 28.56 9.67
C VAL A 226 3.62 27.52 9.83
N ALA A 227 3.47 27.01 11.05
CA ALA A 227 2.39 26.08 11.38
C ALA A 227 1.01 26.67 11.01
N PRO A 228 0.04 25.85 10.58
CA PRO A 228 0.15 24.41 10.39
C PRO A 228 0.83 24.03 9.06
N PHE A 229 1.60 22.94 9.05
CA PHE A 229 2.17 22.33 7.84
C PHE A 229 2.33 20.82 8.03
N ASP A 230 2.59 20.09 6.96
CA ASP A 230 2.83 18.64 7.01
C ASP A 230 4.30 18.33 6.77
N LEU A 231 4.81 17.36 7.52
CA LEU A 231 6.05 16.65 7.23
C LEU A 231 5.70 15.29 6.63
N ALA A 232 6.38 14.91 5.56
CA ALA A 232 6.21 13.62 4.91
C ALA A 232 7.55 12.93 4.71
N VAL A 233 7.62 11.62 4.97
CA VAL A 233 8.85 10.82 4.83
C VAL A 233 8.56 9.53 4.08
N ALA A 234 9.42 9.19 3.12
CA ALA A 234 9.42 7.90 2.43
C ALA A 234 10.84 7.31 2.42
N GLN A 235 10.97 6.00 2.61
CA GLN A 235 12.23 5.29 2.37
C GLN A 235 12.49 5.24 0.86
N VAL A 236 13.75 5.35 0.45
CA VAL A 236 14.17 5.34 -0.95
C VAL A 236 14.89 4.05 -1.28
N SER A 237 14.59 3.46 -2.43
CA SER A 237 15.33 2.33 -3.02
C SER A 237 15.97 2.76 -4.34
N GLN A 238 17.07 2.13 -4.76
CA GLN A 238 17.58 2.38 -6.12
C GLN A 238 16.67 1.76 -7.17
N ALA A 239 16.06 0.62 -6.85
CA ALA A 239 15.14 -0.05 -7.74
C ALA A 239 13.94 0.87 -8.04
N PHE A 240 13.15 1.28 -7.06
CA PHE A 240 11.87 1.96 -7.28
C PHE A 240 11.91 3.49 -7.11
N GLY A 241 12.89 4.02 -6.37
CA GLY A 241 12.87 5.39 -5.87
C GLY A 241 12.11 5.48 -4.54
N PRO A 242 11.45 6.62 -4.25
CA PRO A 242 10.70 6.81 -3.01
C PRO A 242 9.54 5.82 -2.85
N GLY A 243 9.42 5.28 -1.64
CA GLY A 243 8.31 4.49 -1.17
C GLY A 243 7.04 5.32 -0.97
N LEU A 244 6.08 4.73 -0.24
CA LEU A 244 4.91 5.47 0.22
C LEU A 244 5.31 6.45 1.32
N PHE A 245 4.72 7.64 1.29
CA PHE A 245 4.97 8.67 2.28
C PHE A 245 4.11 8.47 3.52
N ALA A 246 4.74 8.36 4.69
CA ALA A 246 4.09 8.59 5.96
C ALA A 246 4.07 10.09 6.27
N ARG A 247 3.00 10.58 6.90
CA ARG A 247 2.80 12.01 7.17
C ARG A 247 2.61 12.30 8.65
N ARG A 248 3.07 13.47 9.07
CA ARG A 248 2.88 14.05 10.40
C ARG A 248 2.59 15.54 10.28
N ALA A 249 1.42 15.96 10.75
CA ALA A 249 1.11 17.38 10.88
C ALA A 249 1.95 18.02 11.98
N ALA A 250 2.46 19.22 11.70
CA ALA A 250 3.01 20.17 12.65
C ALA A 250 1.97 21.27 12.83
N GLY A 251 1.38 21.36 14.03
CA GLY A 251 0.31 22.27 14.38
C GLY A 251 0.40 22.72 15.83
#